data_AF-A0A932KXD9-F1
#
_entry.id   AF-A0A932KXD9-F1
#
_cell.length_a   1.000
_cell.length_b   1.000
_cell.length_c   1.000
_cell.angle_alpha   90.00
_cell.angle_beta   90.00
_cell.angle_gamma   90.00
#
_symmetry.space_group_name_H-M   'P 1'
#
loop_
_entity.id
_entity.type
_entity.pdbx_description
1 polymer ?
#
loop_
_entity_poly.entity_id
_entity_poly.type
_entity_poly.pdbx_seq_one_letter_code
_entity_poly.pdbx_strand_id
1 'polypeptide(L)' 'MGSLRPLRFGFAADGTPTETGRADMSVTYLGRVSRRQAEADARRRFEEWSRLGNSLSRLRGADQVVLG' A
#
# COMPACT_ATOMS: atom_id res chain seq x y z
N MET A 1 22.11 -5.90 11.63
CA MET A 1 22.19 -4.71 10.74
C MET A 1 20.86 -4.58 10.02
N GLY A 2 19.97 -3.71 10.52
CA GLY A 2 18.70 -3.44 9.85
C GLY A 2 18.97 -2.62 8.59
N SER A 3 18.67 -3.18 7.42
CA SER A 3 18.78 -2.44 6.16
C SER A 3 17.76 -1.29 6.21
N LEU A 4 18.24 -0.05 6.39
CA LEU A 4 17.44 1.18 6.35
C LEU A 4 17.06 1.53 4.91
N ARG A 5 16.53 0.56 4.16
CA ARG A 5 15.94 0.89 2.86
C ARG A 5 14.62 1.58 3.15
N PRO A 6 14.39 2.81 2.63
CA PRO A 6 13.10 3.46 2.77
C PRO A 6 12.03 2.55 2.17
N LEU A 7 10.99 2.24 2.95
CA LEU A 7 9.87 1.42 2.51
C LEU A 7 9.18 2.13 1.34
N ARG A 8 8.87 1.36 0.29
CA ARG A 8 8.35 1.90 -0.97
C ARG A 8 6.85 1.68 -1.01
N PHE A 9 6.11 2.73 -1.35
CA PHE A 9 4.65 2.72 -1.39
C PHE A 9 4.14 2.81 -2.83
N GLY A 10 3.22 1.92 -3.20
CA GLY A 10 2.49 1.91 -4.46
C GLY A 10 1.00 2.17 -4.23
N PHE A 11 0.39 3.02 -5.06
CA PHE A 11 -1.03 3.34 -5.02
C PHE A 11 -1.61 3.36 -6.43
N ALA A 12 -2.79 2.75 -6.60
CA ALA A 12 -3.59 2.84 -7.81
C ALA A 12 -5.07 3.04 -7.46
N ALA A 13 -5.74 3.97 -8.14
CA ALA A 13 -7.18 4.22 -7.99
C ALA A 13 -7.98 4.02 -9.28
N ASP A 14 -7.26 3.73 -10.36
CA ASP A 14 -7.75 3.46 -11.71
C ASP A 14 -7.98 1.95 -11.96
N GLY A 15 -7.75 1.12 -10.93
CA GLY A 15 -7.87 -0.33 -10.99
C GLY A 15 -6.72 -1.03 -11.71
N THR A 16 -5.73 -0.29 -12.18
CA THR A 16 -4.49 -0.87 -12.72
C THR A 16 -3.57 -1.26 -11.56
N PRO A 17 -3.11 -2.52 -11.45
CA PRO A 17 -2.18 -2.89 -10.39
C PRO A 17 -0.90 -2.06 -10.48
N THR A 18 -0.43 -1.53 -9.36
CA THR A 18 0.88 -0.86 -9.30
C THR A 18 1.98 -1.83 -9.72
N GLU A 19 2.90 -1.39 -10.59
CA GLU A 19 4.01 -2.20 -11.12
C GLU A 19 4.63 -3.09 -10.02
N THR A 20 4.32 -4.38 -10.12
CA THR A 20 4.66 -5.41 -9.14
C THR A 20 6.19 -5.56 -9.14
N GLY A 21 6.85 -5.12 -8.07
CA GLY A 21 8.30 -5.28 -7.90
C GLY A 21 9.06 -4.04 -7.46
N ARG A 22 8.43 -2.85 -7.47
CA ARG A 22 9.05 -1.63 -6.92
C ARG A 22 8.49 -1.20 -5.56
N ALA A 23 7.24 -1.51 -5.25
CA ALA A 23 6.64 -1.17 -3.96
C ALA A 23 6.80 -2.30 -2.94
N ASP A 24 7.09 -1.95 -1.69
CA ASP A 24 7.08 -2.87 -0.54
C ASP A 24 5.63 -3.10 -0.05
N MET A 25 4.77 -2.10 -0.28
CA MET A 25 3.33 -2.19 -0.08
C MET A 25 2.57 -1.48 -1.20
N SER A 26 1.53 -2.13 -1.69
CA SER A 26 0.65 -1.68 -2.77
C SER A 26 -0.80 -1.62 -2.29
N VAL A 27 -1.51 -0.53 -2.63
CA VAL A 27 -2.95 -0.41 -2.40
C VAL A 27 -3.65 -0.10 -3.72
N THR A 28 -4.57 -0.99 -4.12
CA THR A 28 -5.35 -0.87 -5.35
C THR A 28 -6.81 -0.63 -5.00
N TYR A 29 -7.38 0.47 -5.46
CA TYR A 29 -8.81 0.73 -5.34
C TYR A 29 -9.51 0.33 -6.64
N LEU A 30 -10.55 -0.47 -6.49
CA LEU A 30 -11.47 -0.86 -7.55
C LEU A 30 -12.82 -0.20 -7.29
N GLY A 31 -13.30 0.60 -8.23
CA GLY A 31 -14.62 1.27 -8.11
C GLY A 31 -14.58 2.78 -8.32
N ARG A 32 -15.69 3.45 -8.03
CA ARG A 32 -15.83 4.90 -8.18
C ARG A 32 -15.43 5.63 -6.89
N VAL A 33 -14.17 5.52 -6.50
CA VAL A 33 -13.63 6.28 -5.37
C VAL A 33 -13.00 7.58 -5.85
N SER A 34 -13.20 8.67 -5.11
CA SER A 34 -12.48 9.92 -5.36
C SER A 34 -10.98 9.69 -5.12
N ARG A 35 -10.14 9.93 -6.13
CA ARG A 35 -8.68 9.75 -6.04
C ARG A 35 -8.07 10.37 -4.78
N ARG A 36 -8.56 11.54 -4.37
CA ARG A 36 -8.10 12.25 -3.16
C ARG A 36 -8.45 11.52 -1.85
N GLN A 37 -9.63 10.89 -1.78
CA GLN A 37 -10.01 10.06 -0.63
C GLN A 37 -9.22 8.75 -0.61
N ALA A 38 -9.08 8.12 -1.78
CA ALA A 38 -8.30 6.89 -1.95
C ALA A 38 -6.83 7.11 -1.57
N GLU A 39 -6.21 8.22 -2.00
CA GLU A 39 -4.82 8.53 -1.65
C GLU A 39 -4.63 8.76 -0.14
N ALA A 40 -5.55 9.47 0.50
CA ALA A 40 -5.50 9.71 1.95
C ALA A 40 -5.63 8.40 2.75
N ASP A 41 -6.56 7.52 2.35
CA ASP A 41 -6.71 6.19 2.96
C ASP A 41 -5.49 5.31 2.69
N ALA A 42 -4.98 5.30 1.47
CA ALA A 42 -3.83 4.50 1.09
C ALA A 42 -2.55 4.94 1.83
N ARG A 43 -2.35 6.26 2.00
CA ARG A 43 -1.26 6.80 2.82
C ARG A 43 -1.38 6.35 4.27
N ARG A 44 -2.58 6.45 4.86
CA ARG A 44 -2.84 6.00 6.22
C ARG A 44 -2.52 4.51 6.37
N ARG A 45 -2.98 3.66 5.45
CA ARG A 45 -2.69 2.21 5.44
C ARG A 45 -1.19 1.93 5.36
N PHE A 46 -0.46 2.69 4.54
CA PHE A 46 0.99 2.57 4.45
C PHE A 46 1.69 2.93 5.76
N GLU A 47 1.27 4.00 6.43
CA GLU A 47 1.83 4.36 7.73
C GLU A 47 1.54 3.30 8.80
N GLU A 48 0.31 2.78 8.84
CA GLU A 48 -0.08 1.71 9.78
C GLU A 48 0.72 0.42 9.52
N TRP A 49 0.83 0.03 8.25
CA TRP A 49 1.63 -1.13 7.84
C TRP A 49 3.13 -0.94 8.09
N SER A 50 3.67 0.26 7.85
CA SER A 50 5.09 0.59 8.09
C SER A 50 5.44 0.51 9.58
N ARG A 51 4.47 0.76 10.47
CA ARG A 51 4.64 0.69 11.92
C ARG A 51 4.55 -0.75 12.46
N LEU A 52 4.13 -1.73 11.65
CA LEU A 52 4.10 -3.12 12.07
C LEU A 52 5.52 -3.60 12.38
N GLY A 53 5.79 -3.98 13.63
CA GLY A 53 7.10 -4.50 14.04
C GLY A 53 7.41 -5.91 13.51
N ASN A 54 6.40 -6.63 13.01
CA ASN A 54 6.52 -8.02 12.58
C ASN A 54 6.58 -8.14 11.06
N SER A 55 7.66 -8.72 10.52
CA SER A 55 7.88 -8.90 9.08
C SER A 55 6.81 -9.76 8.41
N LEU A 56 6.29 -10.80 9.09
CA LEU A 56 5.20 -11.64 8.56
C LEU A 56 3.89 -10.87 8.43
N SER A 57 3.58 -10.02 9.41
CA SER A 57 2.39 -9.15 9.35
C SER A 57 2.51 -8.13 8.22
N ARG A 58 3.72 -7.60 7.96
CA ARG A 58 3.97 -6.76 6.80
C ARG A 58 3.78 -7.52 5.49
N LEU A 59 4.37 -8.70 5.33
CA LEU A 59 4.24 -9.51 4.11
C LEU A 59 2.78 -9.82 3.77
N ARG A 60 1.95 -10.14 4.78
CA ARG A 60 0.52 -10.41 4.56
C ARG A 60 -0.29 -9.15 4.21
N GLY A 61 0.12 -7.98 4.70
CA GLY A 61 -0.56 -6.71 4.45
C GLY A 61 0.06 -5.88 3.31
N ALA A 62 1.02 -6.45 2.59
CA ALA A 62 1.78 -5.77 1.54
C ALA A 62 0.96 -5.54 0.27
N ASP A 63 -0.03 -6.38 -0.03
CA ASP A 63 -0.92 -6.21 -1.17
C ASP A 63 -2.35 -6.03 -0.67
N GLN A 64 -2.93 -4.85 -0.86
CA GLN A 64 -4.27 -4.53 -0.40
C GLN A 64 -5.15 -4.09 -1.57
N VAL A 65 -6.31 -4.73 -1.69
CA VAL A 65 -7.36 -4.34 -2.64
C VAL A 65 -8.53 -3.77 -1.87
N VAL A 66 -8.93 -2.54 -2.21
CA VAL A 66 -10.06 -1.83 -1.61
C VAL A 66 -11.16 -1.72 -2.65
N LEU A 67 -12.36 -2.18 -2.29
CA LEU A 67 -13.55 -2.03 -3.12
C LEU A 67 -14.29 -0.77 -2.68
N GLY A 68 -14.53 0.15 -3.63
CA GLY A 68 -15.23 1.42 -3.43
C GLY A 68 -16.58 1.47 -4.11
#